data_AF-A0A357IDB2-F1
#
_entry.id   AF-A0A357IDB2-F1
#
_cell.length_a   1.000
_cell.length_b   1.000
_cell.length_c   1.000
_cell.angle_alpha   90.00
_cell.angle_beta   90.00
_cell.angle_gamma   90.00
#
_symmetry.space_group_name_H-M   'P 1'
#
loop_
_entity.id
_entity.type
_entity.pdbx_description
1 polymer ?
#
loop_
_entity_poly.entity_id
_entity_poly.type
_entity_poly.pdbx_seq_one_letter_code
_entity_poly.pdbx_strand_id
1 'polypeptide(L)'
;YEAALDTLRAAGHTYACACTRKDILRTARKTSAGYVYAGTCRNKGLPFSPGHAIRLKVGAAAQDAFNDAVQGPQAQDITDEVGDFVLKRRDGLYAYQLAVVCDDDAQGVNEVVRGADLLDNTSRQRLLQRLLCYSRPHYVHLPLALNAAGDKLSKQTFASALDDKAPLPALAAAWRFLGQKPLAKT
;
A
#
# COMPACT_ATOMS: atom_id res chain seq x y z
N TYR A 1 11.30 2.18 12.07
CA TYR A 1 11.32 1.26 10.90
C TYR A 1 12.32 0.11 11.04
N GLU A 2 13.61 0.38 11.27
CA GLU A 2 14.61 -0.72 11.34
C GLU A 2 14.26 -1.77 12.40
N ALA A 3 13.82 -1.36 13.60
CA ALA A 3 13.38 -2.29 14.65
C ALA A 3 12.25 -3.25 14.21
N ALA A 4 11.29 -2.76 13.41
CA ALA A 4 10.24 -3.60 12.84
C ALA A 4 10.81 -4.59 11.81
N LEU A 5 11.77 -4.13 11.00
CA LEU A 5 12.46 -4.98 10.04
C LEU A 5 13.30 -6.07 10.72
N ASP A 6 13.98 -5.73 11.82
CA ASP A 6 14.74 -6.67 12.64
C ASP A 6 13.82 -7.70 13.30
N THR A 7 12.65 -7.28 13.79
CA THR A 7 11.61 -8.18 14.31
C THR A 7 11.17 -9.18 13.25
N LEU A 8 10.84 -8.71 12.04
CA LEU A 8 10.46 -9.58 10.93
C LEU A 8 11.62 -10.49 10.49
N ARG A 9 12.87 -10.01 10.51
CA ARG A 9 14.05 -10.83 10.21
C ARG A 9 14.24 -11.93 11.24
N ALA A 10 14.19 -11.61 12.53
CA ALA A 10 14.35 -12.57 13.61
C ALA A 10 13.29 -13.69 13.55
N ALA A 11 12.07 -13.35 13.12
CA ALA A 11 10.99 -14.31 12.88
C ALA A 11 11.08 -15.06 11.53
N GLY A 12 12.12 -14.83 10.71
CA GLY A 12 12.31 -15.51 9.43
C GLY A 12 11.35 -15.06 8.31
N HIS A 13 10.70 -13.90 8.47
CA HIS A 13 9.76 -13.34 7.51
C HIS A 13 10.42 -12.47 6.43
N THR A 14 11.75 -12.31 6.43
CA THR A 14 12.43 -11.50 5.40
C THR A 14 13.64 -12.20 4.80
N TYR A 15 14.03 -11.76 3.60
CA TYR A 15 15.26 -12.19 2.94
C TYR A 15 15.84 -11.06 2.07
N ALA A 16 17.14 -11.11 1.82
CA ALA A 16 17.84 -10.17 0.95
C ALA A 16 17.70 -10.55 -0.53
N CYS A 17 17.59 -9.53 -1.39
CA CYS A 17 17.39 -9.67 -2.83
C CYS A 17 18.39 -8.82 -3.61
N ALA A 18 19.18 -9.50 -4.46
CA ALA A 18 20.15 -8.88 -5.36
C ALA A 18 19.61 -8.67 -6.79
N CYS A 19 18.36 -9.03 -7.09
CA CYS A 19 17.79 -8.84 -8.44
C CYS A 19 17.68 -7.36 -8.81
N THR A 20 18.10 -7.03 -10.03
CA THR A 20 17.81 -5.72 -10.63
C THR A 20 16.36 -5.64 -11.08
N ARG A 21 15.88 -4.43 -11.40
CA ARG A 21 14.55 -4.25 -12.01
C ARG A 21 14.39 -5.04 -13.31
N LYS A 22 15.46 -5.10 -14.13
CA LYS A 22 15.49 -5.88 -15.38
C LYS A 22 15.34 -7.38 -15.12
N ASP A 23 16.03 -7.91 -14.12
CA ASP A 23 15.92 -9.33 -13.74
C ASP A 23 14.52 -9.69 -13.26
N ILE A 24 13.91 -8.80 -12.46
CA ILE A 24 12.55 -8.95 -11.95
C ILE A 24 11.57 -8.99 -13.12
N LEU A 25 11.59 -7.99 -14.01
CA LEU A 25 10.63 -7.90 -15.12
C LEU A 25 10.72 -9.07 -16.10
N ARG A 26 11.88 -9.72 -16.22
CA ARG A 26 12.04 -10.91 -17.07
C ARG A 26 11.33 -12.16 -16.52
N THR A 27 11.17 -12.24 -15.20
CA THR A 27 10.68 -13.46 -14.52
C THR A 27 9.36 -13.26 -13.80
N ALA A 28 8.98 -12.02 -13.51
CA ALA A 28 7.78 -11.68 -12.77
C ALA A 28 6.52 -12.09 -13.54
N ARG A 29 5.55 -12.62 -12.80
CA ARG A 29 4.21 -12.86 -13.33
C ARG A 29 3.44 -11.55 -13.31
N LYS A 30 2.75 -11.22 -14.40
CA LYS A 30 1.82 -10.07 -14.43
C LYS A 30 0.47 -10.50 -13.86
N THR A 31 -0.07 -9.71 -12.95
CA THR A 31 -1.41 -9.82 -12.37
C THR A 31 -2.16 -8.51 -12.57
N SER A 32 -3.46 -8.48 -12.24
CA SER A 32 -4.24 -7.25 -12.16
C SER A 32 -3.62 -6.24 -11.18
N ALA A 33 -3.06 -6.74 -10.07
CA ALA A 33 -2.41 -5.94 -9.03
C ALA A 33 -0.95 -5.53 -9.35
N GLY A 34 -0.42 -5.92 -10.53
CA GLY A 34 0.90 -5.52 -11.00
C GLY A 34 1.84 -6.68 -11.33
N TYR A 35 3.05 -6.66 -10.77
CA TYR A 35 4.07 -7.67 -11.03
C TYR A 35 4.40 -8.44 -9.74
N VAL A 36 4.23 -9.75 -9.81
CA VAL A 36 4.52 -10.69 -8.74
C VAL A 36 5.94 -11.21 -8.91
N TYR A 37 6.79 -10.97 -7.91
CA TYR A 37 8.18 -11.40 -7.93
C TYR A 37 8.27 -12.93 -7.92
N ALA A 38 9.06 -13.49 -8.82
CA ALA A 38 9.23 -14.94 -8.98
C ALA A 38 10.01 -15.64 -7.85
N GLY A 39 10.36 -14.93 -6.77
CA GLY A 39 11.07 -15.53 -5.64
C GLY A 39 12.53 -15.92 -5.93
N THR A 40 13.17 -15.36 -6.98
CA THR A 40 14.52 -15.78 -7.43
C THR A 40 15.60 -15.77 -6.33
N CYS A 41 15.52 -14.86 -5.37
CA CYS A 41 16.46 -14.77 -4.25
C CYS A 41 15.96 -15.42 -2.95
N ARG A 42 14.72 -15.94 -2.91
CA ARG A 42 14.01 -16.33 -1.69
C ARG A 42 14.77 -17.35 -0.84
N ASN A 43 15.44 -18.30 -1.49
CA ASN A 43 16.17 -19.40 -0.83
C ASN A 43 17.69 -19.32 -1.05
N LYS A 44 18.23 -18.16 -1.45
CA LYS A 44 19.66 -18.01 -1.76
C LYS A 44 20.55 -17.72 -0.54
N GLY A 45 19.96 -17.44 0.63
CA GLY A 45 20.72 -17.11 1.84
C GLY A 45 21.62 -15.88 1.69
N LEU A 46 21.21 -14.91 0.86
CA LEU A 46 22.02 -13.71 0.62
C LEU A 46 22.20 -12.90 1.91
N PRO A 47 23.38 -12.30 2.14
CA PRO A 47 23.60 -11.45 3.30
C PRO A 47 22.75 -10.19 3.19
N PHE A 48 22.33 -9.66 4.34
CA PHE A 48 21.66 -8.38 4.41
C PHE A 48 22.67 -7.22 4.38
N SER A 49 23.28 -7.02 3.21
CA SER A 49 24.31 -6.02 2.97
C SER A 49 23.76 -4.80 2.21
N PRO A 50 24.43 -3.63 2.28
CA PRO A 50 24.17 -2.53 1.38
C PRO A 50 24.15 -3.01 -0.08
N GLY A 51 23.26 -2.45 -0.91
CA GLY A 51 23.08 -2.88 -2.29
C GLY A 51 22.07 -4.03 -2.46
N HIS A 52 21.60 -4.67 -1.39
CA HIS A 52 20.47 -5.60 -1.45
C HIS A 52 19.17 -4.94 -1.01
N ALA A 53 18.08 -5.25 -1.72
CA ALA A 53 16.74 -4.95 -1.21
C ALA A 53 16.36 -6.01 -0.17
N ILE A 54 15.51 -5.65 0.79
CA ILE A 54 14.92 -6.58 1.75
C ILE A 54 13.46 -6.77 1.38
N ARG A 55 13.04 -8.03 1.22
CA ARG A 55 11.67 -8.42 0.87
C ARG A 55 11.01 -9.14 2.02
N LEU A 56 9.69 -8.98 2.13
CA LEU A 56 8.86 -9.86 2.92
C LEU A 56 8.76 -11.22 2.21
N LYS A 57 8.93 -12.30 2.97
CA LYS A 57 8.68 -13.68 2.55
C LYS A 57 7.21 -13.99 2.82
N VAL A 58 6.35 -13.80 1.84
CA VAL A 58 4.91 -14.07 1.96
C VAL A 58 4.71 -15.57 2.09
N GLY A 59 3.97 -15.99 3.13
CA GLY A 59 3.70 -17.40 3.43
C GLY A 59 2.95 -18.12 2.31
N ALA A 60 2.89 -19.44 2.38
CA ALA A 60 1.98 -20.19 1.52
C ALA A 60 0.53 -19.89 1.96
N ALA A 61 -0.36 -19.65 1.00
CA ALA A 61 -1.78 -19.35 1.24
C ALA A 61 -2.04 -18.14 2.17
N ALA A 62 -1.28 -17.06 1.99
CA ALA A 62 -1.51 -15.80 2.70
C ALA A 62 -2.75 -15.11 2.14
N GLN A 63 -3.92 -15.46 2.68
CA GLN A 63 -5.19 -14.80 2.36
C GLN A 63 -5.40 -13.60 3.28
N ASP A 64 -6.04 -12.56 2.76
CA ASP A 64 -6.62 -11.51 3.57
C ASP A 64 -8.05 -11.20 3.12
N ALA A 65 -8.91 -10.92 4.09
CA ALA A 65 -10.24 -10.42 3.86
C ALA A 65 -10.54 -9.33 4.89
N PHE A 66 -11.20 -8.27 4.45
CA PHE A 66 -11.64 -7.18 5.31
C PHE A 66 -12.88 -6.50 4.74
N ASN A 67 -13.60 -5.78 5.58
CA ASN A 67 -14.72 -4.96 5.13
C ASN A 67 -14.28 -3.50 5.13
N ASP A 68 -14.24 -2.88 3.95
CA ASP A 68 -14.06 -1.45 3.82
C ASP A 68 -15.38 -0.71 4.07
N ALA A 69 -15.34 0.42 4.76
CA ALA A 69 -16.56 1.15 5.10
C ALA A 69 -17.30 1.73 3.88
N VAL A 70 -16.60 1.99 2.77
CA VAL A 70 -17.17 2.58 1.54
C VAL A 70 -17.15 1.59 0.39
N GLN A 71 -16.06 0.84 0.22
CA GLN A 71 -15.89 -0.12 -0.89
C GLN A 71 -16.51 -1.50 -0.58
N GLY A 72 -16.95 -1.74 0.66
CA GLY A 72 -17.56 -3.00 1.07
C GLY A 72 -16.55 -4.16 1.23
N PRO A 73 -17.01 -5.41 1.13
CA PRO A 73 -16.17 -6.59 1.34
C PRO A 73 -15.02 -6.68 0.33
N GLN A 74 -13.81 -6.88 0.85
CA GLN A 74 -12.57 -7.06 0.09
C GLN A 74 -11.95 -8.41 0.44
N ALA A 75 -11.38 -9.08 -0.56
CA ALA A 75 -10.61 -10.30 -0.39
C ALA A 75 -9.44 -10.31 -1.38
N GLN A 76 -8.29 -10.84 -0.95
CA GLN A 76 -7.11 -10.97 -1.79
C GLN A 76 -6.28 -12.19 -1.39
N ASP A 77 -5.85 -12.96 -2.38
CA ASP A 77 -4.77 -13.93 -2.21
C ASP A 77 -3.43 -13.18 -2.32
N ILE A 78 -2.82 -12.86 -1.19
CA ILE A 78 -1.56 -12.10 -1.17
C ILE A 78 -0.42 -12.96 -1.75
N THR A 79 -0.44 -14.28 -1.55
CA THR A 79 0.60 -15.16 -2.10
C THR A 79 0.61 -15.09 -3.62
N ASP A 80 -0.55 -15.22 -4.24
CA ASP A 80 -0.67 -15.29 -5.68
C ASP A 80 -0.71 -13.90 -6.33
N GLU A 81 -1.51 -12.97 -5.81
CA GLU A 81 -1.74 -11.69 -6.49
C GLU A 81 -0.61 -10.67 -6.26
N VAL A 82 0.13 -10.82 -5.15
CA VAL A 82 1.19 -9.88 -4.75
C VAL A 82 2.57 -10.54 -4.70
N GLY A 83 2.69 -11.67 -3.99
CA GLY A 83 3.93 -12.34 -3.67
C GLY A 83 4.91 -11.50 -2.82
N ASP A 84 6.17 -11.88 -2.85
CA ASP A 84 7.22 -11.30 -2.00
C ASP A 84 7.55 -9.84 -2.36
N PHE A 85 6.98 -8.89 -1.61
CA PHE A 85 7.14 -7.44 -1.84
C PHE A 85 8.28 -6.82 -1.03
N VAL A 86 8.76 -5.65 -1.46
CA VAL A 86 9.93 -4.96 -0.87
C VAL A 86 9.52 -4.21 0.40
N LEU A 87 10.34 -4.33 1.46
CA LEU A 87 10.24 -3.58 2.71
C LEU A 87 11.35 -2.52 2.86
N LYS A 88 12.55 -2.80 2.35
CA LYS A 88 13.67 -1.85 2.26
C LYS A 88 14.29 -1.95 0.88
N ARG A 89 14.39 -0.81 0.20
CA ARG A 89 14.94 -0.72 -1.15
C ARG A 89 16.46 -0.88 -1.14
N ARG A 90 17.02 -1.16 -2.32
CA ARG A 90 18.47 -1.27 -2.54
C ARG A 90 19.25 -0.01 -2.15
N ASP A 91 18.64 1.16 -2.30
CA ASP A 91 19.20 2.47 -1.94
C ASP A 91 19.03 2.81 -0.44
N GLY A 92 18.52 1.87 0.36
CA GLY A 92 18.37 2.03 1.81
C GLY A 92 17.05 2.65 2.25
N LEU A 93 16.23 3.18 1.33
CA LEU A 93 14.94 3.76 1.67
C LEU A 93 13.91 2.68 2.05
N TYR A 94 13.14 2.92 3.11
CA TYR A 94 12.03 2.03 3.49
C TYR A 94 10.88 2.15 2.49
N ALA A 95 10.26 1.02 2.17
CA ALA A 95 9.09 1.01 1.30
C ALA A 95 7.87 1.55 2.05
N TYR A 96 6.97 2.18 1.31
CA TYR A 96 5.69 2.69 1.83
C TYR A 96 4.94 1.67 2.70
N GLN A 97 4.94 0.38 2.29
CA GLN A 97 4.27 -0.70 3.03
C GLN A 97 4.75 -0.82 4.48
N LEU A 98 6.06 -0.71 4.71
CA LEU A 98 6.62 -0.80 6.06
C LEU A 98 6.47 0.51 6.82
N ALA A 99 6.75 1.63 6.16
CA ALA A 99 6.72 2.95 6.79
C ALA A 99 5.33 3.25 7.37
N VAL A 100 4.28 3.15 6.55
CA VAL A 100 2.91 3.47 6.96
C VAL A 100 2.42 2.58 8.11
N VAL A 101 2.73 1.28 8.07
CA VAL A 101 2.34 0.35 9.15
C VAL A 101 3.03 0.68 10.47
N CYS A 102 4.28 1.12 10.42
CA CYS A 102 5.00 1.53 11.63
C CYS A 102 4.50 2.88 12.16
N ASP A 103 4.24 3.84 11.28
CA ASP A 103 3.79 5.18 11.68
C ASP A 103 2.37 5.14 12.22
N ASP A 104 1.46 4.43 11.56
CA ASP A 104 0.08 4.26 12.01
C ASP A 104 0.03 3.66 13.43
N ASP A 105 0.83 2.62 13.70
CA ASP A 105 0.88 1.99 15.02
C ASP A 105 1.50 2.93 16.08
N ALA A 106 2.62 3.58 15.76
CA ALA A 106 3.27 4.52 16.66
C ALA A 106 2.41 5.75 16.99
N GLN A 107 1.55 6.17 16.06
CA GLN A 107 0.63 7.30 16.23
C GLN A 107 -0.73 6.90 16.79
N GLY A 108 -0.99 5.59 17.00
CA GLY A 108 -2.27 5.10 17.51
C GLY A 108 -3.43 5.31 16.54
N VAL A 109 -3.17 5.26 15.23
CA VAL A 109 -4.20 5.38 14.20
C VAL A 109 -5.19 4.22 14.31
N ASN A 110 -6.46 4.54 14.49
CA ASN A 110 -7.55 3.57 14.63
C ASN A 110 -8.46 3.49 13.38
N GLU A 111 -8.44 4.50 12.52
CA GLU A 111 -9.17 4.53 11.24
C GLU A 111 -8.34 5.21 10.16
N VAL A 112 -8.19 4.54 9.02
CA VAL A 112 -7.44 5.02 7.86
C VAL A 112 -8.43 5.41 6.76
N VAL A 113 -8.58 6.72 6.55
CA VAL A 113 -9.40 7.30 5.49
C VAL A 113 -8.49 7.80 4.37
N ARG A 114 -8.56 7.17 3.18
CA ARG A 114 -7.70 7.50 2.03
C ARG A 114 -8.39 7.21 0.70
N GLY A 115 -7.76 7.55 -0.43
CA GLY A 115 -8.32 7.29 -1.77
C GLY A 115 -8.33 5.79 -2.13
N ALA A 116 -9.33 5.36 -2.91
CA ALA A 116 -9.49 3.98 -3.37
C ALA A 116 -8.36 3.48 -4.28
N ASP A 117 -7.49 4.35 -4.75
CA ASP A 117 -6.27 3.95 -5.48
C ASP A 117 -5.24 3.25 -4.59
N LEU A 118 -5.39 3.37 -3.27
CA LEU A 118 -4.54 2.67 -2.31
C LEU A 118 -5.18 1.39 -1.77
N LEU A 119 -6.39 1.02 -2.23
CA LEU A 119 -7.14 -0.13 -1.72
C LEU A 119 -6.33 -1.44 -1.79
N ASP A 120 -5.71 -1.72 -2.94
CA ASP A 120 -4.88 -2.92 -3.17
C ASP A 120 -3.63 -3.02 -2.26
N ASN A 121 -3.24 -1.94 -1.58
CA ASN A 121 -2.14 -1.97 -0.61
C ASN A 121 -2.57 -2.48 0.75
N THR A 122 -3.87 -2.43 1.04
CA THR A 122 -4.42 -2.68 2.38
C THR A 122 -4.12 -4.09 2.84
N SER A 123 -4.31 -5.11 2.00
CA SER A 123 -4.01 -6.51 2.36
C SER A 123 -2.53 -6.73 2.69
N ARG A 124 -1.62 -6.05 1.99
CA ARG A 124 -0.17 -6.10 2.25
C ARG A 124 0.18 -5.48 3.61
N GLN A 125 -0.43 -4.33 3.90
CA GLN A 125 -0.24 -3.62 5.16
C GLN A 125 -0.84 -4.39 6.34
N ARG A 126 -2.02 -4.97 6.16
CA ARG A 126 -2.67 -5.83 7.16
C ARG A 126 -1.89 -7.11 7.44
N LEU A 127 -1.25 -7.70 6.42
CA LEU A 127 -0.32 -8.81 6.62
C LEU A 127 0.88 -8.37 7.48
N LEU A 128 1.49 -7.22 7.19
CA LEU A 128 2.57 -6.69 8.02
C LEU A 128 2.14 -6.41 9.46
N GLN A 129 0.98 -5.77 9.66
CA GLN A 129 0.41 -5.52 10.98
C GLN A 129 0.24 -6.83 11.77
N ARG A 130 -0.26 -7.90 11.13
CA ARG A 130 -0.36 -9.22 11.75
C ARG A 130 1.00 -9.77 12.18
N LEU A 131 1.99 -9.73 11.28
CA LEU A 131 3.32 -10.29 11.52
C LEU A 131 4.10 -9.51 12.58
N LEU A 132 3.84 -8.21 12.71
CA LEU A 132 4.45 -7.33 13.71
C LEU A 132 3.65 -7.25 15.02
N CYS A 133 2.49 -7.90 15.08
CA CYS A 133 1.54 -7.79 16.20
C CYS A 133 1.10 -6.34 16.47
N TYR A 134 0.99 -5.51 15.42
CA TYR A 134 0.54 -4.13 15.48
C TYR A 134 -0.98 -3.99 15.40
N SER A 135 -1.45 -2.80 15.73
CA SER A 135 -2.86 -2.41 15.64
C SER A 135 -3.37 -2.52 14.19
N ARG A 136 -4.64 -2.95 14.05
CA ARG A 136 -5.31 -3.07 12.75
C ARG A 136 -6.47 -2.07 12.69
N PRO A 137 -6.28 -0.91 12.07
CA PRO A 137 -7.32 0.12 12.01
C PRO A 137 -8.50 -0.30 11.13
N HIS A 138 -9.60 0.42 11.26
CA HIS A 138 -10.69 0.41 10.29
C HIS A 138 -10.24 1.10 9.00
N TYR A 139 -10.74 0.65 7.86
CA TYR A 139 -10.36 1.20 6.56
C TYR A 139 -11.56 1.80 5.84
N VAL A 140 -11.33 3.00 5.30
CA VAL A 140 -12.31 3.75 4.49
C VAL A 140 -11.60 4.22 3.23
N HIS A 141 -12.00 3.67 2.09
CA HIS A 141 -11.42 4.06 0.80
C HIS A 141 -12.40 4.93 0.01
N LEU A 142 -12.10 6.23 -0.08
CA LEU A 142 -12.92 7.22 -0.77
C LEU A 142 -12.92 6.99 -2.30
N PRO A 143 -14.05 7.22 -3.00
CA PRO A 143 -14.15 7.01 -4.44
C PRO A 143 -13.10 7.80 -5.23
N LEU A 144 -12.68 7.26 -6.37
CA LEU A 144 -11.80 7.97 -7.29
C LEU A 144 -12.54 9.12 -7.95
N ALA A 145 -11.94 10.31 -7.93
CA ALA A 145 -12.45 11.44 -8.69
C ALA A 145 -12.10 11.23 -10.17
N LEU A 146 -13.12 11.11 -11.01
CA LEU A 146 -12.98 10.89 -12.46
C LEU A 146 -13.39 12.15 -13.23
N ASN A 147 -12.78 12.39 -14.39
CA ASN A 147 -13.19 13.43 -15.32
C ASN A 147 -14.46 12.99 -16.10
N ALA A 148 -15.00 13.87 -16.95
CA ALA A 148 -16.18 13.56 -17.77
C ALA A 148 -15.96 12.42 -18.79
N ALA A 149 -14.71 12.11 -19.13
CA ALA A 149 -14.32 10.98 -19.99
C ALA A 149 -14.12 9.67 -19.20
N GLY A 150 -14.24 9.69 -17.88
CA GLY A 150 -14.01 8.54 -17.00
C GLY A 150 -12.55 8.34 -16.56
N ASP A 151 -11.63 9.23 -16.94
CA ASP A 151 -10.23 9.12 -16.52
C ASP A 151 -10.03 9.64 -15.10
N LYS A 152 -9.10 9.02 -14.36
CA LYS A 152 -8.71 9.49 -13.02
C LYS A 152 -8.18 10.92 -13.08
N LEU A 153 -8.81 11.83 -12.33
CA LEU A 153 -8.28 13.16 -12.11
C LEU A 153 -6.92 13.05 -11.41
N SER A 154 -5.87 13.44 -12.13
CA SER A 154 -4.50 13.38 -11.64
C SER A 154 -3.70 14.56 -12.16
N LYS A 155 -2.53 14.79 -11.55
CA LYS A 155 -1.56 15.78 -12.06
C LYS A 155 -1.11 15.46 -13.49
N GLN A 156 -1.19 14.19 -13.92
CA GLN A 156 -0.86 13.76 -15.28
C GLN A 156 -1.96 14.09 -16.29
N THR A 157 -3.21 14.24 -15.83
CA THR A 157 -4.36 14.64 -16.67
C THR A 157 -4.65 16.14 -16.57
N PHE A 158 -3.63 16.97 -16.29
CA PHE A 158 -3.73 18.43 -16.18
C PHE A 158 -4.83 18.93 -15.21
N ALA A 159 -5.08 18.20 -14.13
CA ALA A 159 -5.98 18.70 -13.09
C ALA A 159 -5.49 20.06 -12.59
N SER A 160 -6.37 21.06 -12.61
CA SER A 160 -6.05 22.40 -12.13
C SER A 160 -5.65 22.35 -10.66
N ALA A 161 -4.65 23.14 -10.29
CA ALA A 161 -4.29 23.32 -8.89
C ALA A 161 -5.48 23.91 -8.12
N LEU A 162 -5.54 23.63 -6.82
CA LEU A 162 -6.52 24.27 -5.94
C LEU A 162 -6.20 25.77 -5.86
N ASP A 163 -7.24 26.60 -5.92
CA ASP A 163 -7.11 28.03 -5.69
C ASP A 163 -7.16 28.29 -4.19
N ASP A 164 -5.98 28.44 -3.58
CA ASP A 164 -5.84 28.72 -2.15
C ASP A 164 -6.41 30.09 -1.77
N LYS A 165 -6.60 31.02 -2.72
CA LYS A 165 -7.21 32.34 -2.47
C LYS A 165 -8.73 32.28 -2.45
N ALA A 166 -9.33 31.30 -3.13
CA ALA A 166 -10.77 31.07 -3.17
C ALA A 166 -11.08 29.57 -3.01
N PRO A 167 -10.91 28.98 -1.81
CA PRO A 167 -10.98 27.52 -1.63
C PRO A 167 -12.41 26.97 -1.53
N LEU A 168 -13.40 27.81 -1.17
CA LEU A 168 -14.78 27.37 -0.89
C LEU A 168 -15.47 26.66 -2.07
N PRO A 169 -15.33 27.10 -3.34
CA PRO A 169 -15.91 26.39 -4.48
C PRO A 169 -15.37 24.96 -4.63
N ALA A 170 -14.05 24.77 -4.49
CA ALA A 170 -13.43 23.45 -4.56
C ALA A 170 -13.87 22.56 -3.40
N LEU A 171 -13.96 23.12 -2.19
CA LEU A 171 -14.45 22.40 -1.01
C LEU A 171 -15.92 21.97 -1.18
N ALA A 172 -16.79 22.85 -1.67
CA ALA A 172 -18.19 22.52 -1.93
C ALA A 172 -18.36 21.49 -3.04
N ALA A 173 -17.47 21.47 -4.04
CA ALA A 173 -17.44 20.41 -5.06
C ALA A 173 -17.02 19.07 -4.46
N ALA A 174 -15.95 19.03 -3.65
CA ALA A 174 -15.51 17.83 -2.96
C ALA A 174 -16.59 17.28 -1.99
N TRP A 175 -17.25 18.15 -1.24
CA TRP A 175 -18.33 17.78 -0.31
C TRP A 175 -19.49 17.08 -1.01
N ARG A 176 -19.94 17.64 -2.14
CA ARG A 176 -20.99 17.02 -2.99
C ARG A 176 -20.51 15.71 -3.61
N PHE A 177 -19.27 15.67 -4.10
CA PHE A 177 -18.67 14.46 -4.68
C PHE A 177 -18.65 13.30 -3.66
N LEU A 178 -18.33 13.60 -2.40
CA LEU A 178 -18.34 12.63 -1.30
C LEU A 178 -19.75 12.25 -0.82
N GLY A 179 -20.80 12.65 -1.53
CA GLY A 179 -22.20 12.32 -1.22
C GLY A 179 -22.71 12.96 0.08
N GLN A 180 -22.04 13.99 0.58
CA GLN A 180 -22.40 14.61 1.85
C GLN A 180 -23.64 15.50 1.70
N LYS A 181 -24.45 15.59 2.76
CA LYS A 181 -25.62 16.50 2.79
C LYS A 181 -25.16 17.95 2.61
N PRO A 182 -25.91 18.82 1.92
CA PRO A 182 -25.53 20.22 1.74
C PRO A 182 -25.17 20.88 3.07
N LEU A 183 -24.05 21.60 3.10
CA LEU A 183 -23.67 22.41 4.26
C LEU A 183 -24.79 23.41 4.52
N ALA A 184 -25.32 23.44 5.75
CA ALA A 184 -26.32 24.42 6.13
C ALA A 184 -25.74 25.83 5.91
N LYS A 185 -26.52 26.73 5.30
CA LYS A 185 -26.14 28.14 5.21
C LYS A 185 -26.18 28.70 6.64
N THR A 186 -25.02 28.90 7.25
CA THR A 186 -24.84 29.81 8.40
C THR A 186 -24.97 31.25 7.94
#